data_AF-J3DVS5-F1
#
_entry.id   AF-J3DVS5-F1
#
_cell.length_a   1.000
_cell.length_b   1.000
_cell.length_c   1.000
_cell.angle_alpha   90.00
_cell.angle_beta   90.00
_cell.angle_gamma   90.00
#
_symmetry.space_group_name_H-M   'P 1'
#
loop_
_entity.id
_entity.type
_entity.pdbx_description
1 polymer ?
#
loop_
_entity_poly.entity_id
_entity_poly.type
_entity_poly.pdbx_seq_one_letter_code
_entity_poly.pdbx_strand_id
1 'polypeptide(L)' 'MTVKVTERDDSHMSHEGVAAGIRIWDVHQQDLLVGMFHNEIDAHNYKAELEVQEQQRDLRSA' A
#
# COMPACT_ATOMS: atom_id res chain seq x y z
N MET A 1 0.23 -15.06 -2.79
CA MET A 1 -0.34 -14.02 -1.90
C MET A 1 -0.44 -12.74 -2.73
N THR A 2 -1.57 -12.00 -2.74
CA THR A 2 -1.74 -10.79 -3.59
C THR A 2 -1.54 -9.52 -2.77
N VAL A 3 -0.67 -8.62 -3.24
CA VAL A 3 -0.41 -7.31 -2.64
C VAL A 3 -1.08 -6.23 -3.51
N LYS A 4 -1.82 -5.33 -2.88
CA LYS A 4 -2.52 -4.20 -3.51
C LYS A 4 -1.99 -2.90 -2.93
N VAL A 5 -1.81 -1.91 -3.80
CA VAL A 5 -1.46 -0.55 -3.40
C VAL A 5 -2.70 0.29 -3.66
N THR A 6 -3.15 1.04 -2.65
CA THR A 6 -4.35 1.87 -2.72
C THR A 6 -4.01 3.27 -2.25
N GLU A 7 -4.34 4.28 -3.06
CA GLU A 7 -4.29 5.67 -2.61
C GLU A 7 -5.39 5.89 -1.57
N ARG A 8 -5.00 6.37 -0.39
CA ARG A 8 -5.92 6.86 0.64
C ARG A 8 -6.33 8.27 0.25
N ASP A 9 -7.35 8.30 -0.60
CA ASP A 9 -8.03 9.53 -0.97
C ASP A 9 -8.95 9.96 0.18
N ASP A 10 -8.55 10.99 0.92
CA ASP A 10 -9.34 11.59 2.01
C ASP A 10 -10.54 12.42 1.47
N SER A 11 -10.85 12.35 0.16
CA SER A 11 -11.80 13.26 -0.49
C SER A 11 -13.29 13.02 -0.15
N HIS A 12 -13.60 12.20 0.84
CA HIS A 12 -14.99 11.91 1.24
C HIS A 12 -15.48 12.65 2.51
N MET A 13 -14.71 13.60 3.06
CA MET A 13 -15.23 14.52 4.10
C MET A 13 -15.29 15.97 3.60
N SER A 14 -16.47 16.33 3.08
CA SER A 14 -17.18 17.60 3.30
C SER A 14 -16.35 18.90 3.34
N HIS A 15 -16.33 19.61 2.20
CA HIS A 15 -16.30 21.08 1.95
C HIS A 15 -15.52 22.08 2.85
N GLU A 16 -14.88 21.73 3.97
CA GLU A 16 -14.27 22.71 4.89
C GLU A 16 -12.90 22.29 5.44
N GLY A 17 -12.23 21.32 4.81
CA GLY A 17 -10.98 20.74 5.31
C GLY A 17 -9.90 20.54 4.26
N VAL A 18 -9.60 21.56 3.44
CA VAL A 18 -8.35 21.60 2.64
C VAL A 18 -7.17 21.79 3.60
N ALA A 19 -6.86 20.79 4.40
CA ALA A 19 -5.74 20.80 5.33
C ALA A 19 -4.70 19.80 4.83
N ALA A 20 -3.81 20.31 3.98
CA ALA A 20 -2.61 19.64 3.44
C ALA A 20 -2.89 18.40 2.57
N GLY A 21 -2.83 18.57 1.24
CA GLY A 21 -2.95 17.50 0.24
C GLY A 21 -1.83 16.45 0.28
N ILE A 22 -1.70 15.75 1.41
CA ILE A 22 -0.78 14.65 1.62
C ILE A 22 -1.48 13.40 1.08
N ARG A 23 -1.02 12.92 -0.08
CA ARG A 23 -1.46 11.65 -0.65
C ARG A 23 -0.77 10.52 0.10
N ILE A 24 -1.54 9.70 0.80
CA ILE A 24 -1.02 8.51 1.47
C ILE A 24 -1.32 7.30 0.59
N TRP A 25 -0.35 6.43 0.45
CA TRP A 25 -0.41 5.19 -0.29
C TRP A 25 -0.33 4.03 0.69
N ASP A 26 -1.45 3.33 0.83
CA ASP A 26 -1.55 2.15 1.66
C ASP A 26 -1.20 0.90 0.85
N VAL A 27 -0.33 0.07 1.40
CA VAL A 27 0.00 -1.25 0.86
C VAL A 27 -0.73 -2.29 1.68
N HIS A 28 -1.65 -2.98 1.03
CA HIS A 28 -2.45 -4.06 1.62
C HIS A 28 -2.00 -5.41 1.08
N GLN A 29 -1.63 -6.33 1.95
CA GLN A 29 -1.39 -7.73 1.63
C GLN A 29 -2.54 -8.57 2.16
N GLN A 30 -3.26 -9.28 1.29
CA GLN A 30 -4.38 -10.15 1.69
C GLN A 30 -5.37 -9.47 2.63
N ASP A 31 -5.79 -8.24 2.30
CA ASP A 31 -6.69 -7.39 3.11
C ASP A 31 -6.07 -6.81 4.39
N LEU A 32 -4.82 -7.14 4.72
CA LEU A 32 -4.10 -6.56 5.85
C LEU A 32 -3.23 -5.38 5.41
N LEU A 33 -3.37 -4.23 6.06
CA LEU A 33 -2.47 -3.09 5.88
C LEU A 33 -1.06 -3.45 6.39
N VAL A 34 -0.09 -3.51 5.49
CA VAL A 34 1.31 -3.87 5.79
C VAL A 34 2.29 -2.69 5.64
N GLY A 35 1.88 -1.62 4.97
CA GLY A 35 2.71 -0.42 4.84
C GLY A 35 1.90 0.83 4.48
N MET A 36 2.39 2.00 4.90
CA MET A 36 1.81 3.31 4.59
C MET A 36 2.94 4.23 4.10
N PHE A 37 2.76 4.82 2.93
CA PHE A 37 3.78 5.64 2.27
C PHE A 37 3.21 7.00 1.89
N HIS A 38 4.05 8.02 1.82
CA HIS A 38 3.65 9.35 1.36
C HIS A 38 3.82 9.53 -0.16
N ASN A 39 4.37 8.52 -0.86
CA ASN A 39 4.63 8.54 -2.30
C ASN A 39 4.24 7.20 -2.94
N GLU A 40 3.76 7.27 -4.19
CA GLU A 40 3.39 6.08 -4.98
C GLU A 40 4.59 5.17 -5.24
N ILE A 41 5.74 5.77 -5.56
CA ILE A 41 6.96 5.05 -5.93
C ILE A 41 7.44 4.15 -4.78
N ASP A 42 7.46 4.68 -3.55
CA ASP A 42 7.86 3.92 -2.37
C ASP A 42 6.87 2.78 -2.09
N ALA A 43 5.56 3.01 -2.24
CA ALA A 43 4.54 1.98 -2.07
C ALA A 43 4.66 0.86 -3.11
N HIS A 44 4.94 1.21 -4.37
CA HIS A 44 5.16 0.25 -5.45
C HIS A 44 6.46 -0.54 -5.28
N ASN A 45 7.54 0.10 -4.83
CA ASN A 45 8.78 -0.59 -4.49
C ASN A 45 8.54 -1.60 -3.37
N TYR A 46 7.85 -1.20 -2.31
CA TYR A 46 7.51 -2.08 -1.20
C TYR A 46 6.61 -3.25 -1.63
N LYS A 47 5.63 -3.01 -2.51
CA LYS A 47 4.83 -4.06 -3.15
C LYS A 47 5.72 -5.08 -3.86
N ALA A 48 6.67 -4.62 -4.67
CA ALA A 48 7.55 -5.52 -5.42
C ALA A 48 8.44 -6.36 -4.50
N GLU A 49 8.97 -5.77 -3.42
CA GLU A 49 9.74 -6.49 -2.41
C GLU A 49 8.90 -7.57 -1.71
N LEU A 50 7.66 -7.24 -1.33
CA LEU A 50 6.72 -8.19 -0.74
C LEU A 50 6.41 -9.33 -1.72
N GLU A 51 6.11 -9.03 -2.99
CA GLU A 51 5.84 -10.06 -3.99
C GLU A 51 7.01 -11.06 -4.15
N VAL A 52 8.24 -10.56 -4.12
CA VAL A 52 9.44 -11.42 -4.15
C VAL A 52 9.58 -12.25 -2.88
N GLN A 53 9.40 -11.65 -1.71
CA GLN A 53 9.47 -12.39 -0.43
C GLN A 53 8.41 -13.48 -0.34
N GLU A 54 7.18 -13.17 -0.75
CA GLU A 54 6.07 -14.12 -0.73
C GLU A 54 6.30 -15.26 -1.73
N GLN A 55 6.86 -14.98 -2.91
CA GLN A 55 7.26 -16.02 -3.86
C GLN A 55 8.35 -16.94 -3.27
N GLN A 56 9.32 -16.38 -2.55
CA GLN A 56 10.33 -17.19 -1.84
C GLN A 56 9.76 -18.00 -0.69
N ARG A 57 8.78 -17.47 0.06
CA ARG A 57 8.09 -18.22 1.11
C ARG A 57 7.29 -19.38 0.55
N ASP A 58 6.57 -19.16 -0.55
CA ASP A 58 5.80 -20.20 -1.25
C ASP A 58 6.73 -21.34 -1.70
N LEU A 59 7.86 -21.00 -2.33
CA LEU A 59 8.90 -21.95 -2.75
C LEU A 59 9.57 -22.71 -1.60
N ARG A 60 9.67 -22.11 -0.40
CA ARG A 60 10.22 -22.76 0.81
C ARG A 60 9.20 -23.60 1.58
N SER A 61 7.92 -23.39 1.32
CA SER A 61 6.81 -24.05 2.01
C SER A 61 6.18 -25.17 1.18
N ALA A 62 6.68 -25.39 -0.05
CA ALA A 62 6.34 -26.48 -0.96
C ALA A 62 7.38 -27.61 -0.90
#